data_AF-A0A5K0ZW37-F1
#
_entry.id   AF-A0A5K0ZW37-F1
#
_cell.length_a   1.000
_cell.length_b   1.000
_cell.length_c   1.000
_cell.angle_alpha   90.00
_cell.angle_beta   90.00
_cell.angle_gamma   90.00
#
_symmetry.space_group_name_H-M   'P 1'
#
loop_
_entity.id
_entity.type
_entity.pdbx_description
1 polymer ?
#
loop_
_entity_poly.entity_id
_entity_poly.type
_entity_poly.pdbx_seq_one_letter_code
_entity_poly.pdbx_strand_id
1 'polypeptide(L)'
;GAYLTYEDTYLAITGGSGIFKGVHGQVKLQQIVFPFKLFYTFYLEGIPKLPAVLLGKPVPPSPSVEPLPAAKALEPQATIPNYTN
;
A
#
# COMPACT_ATOMS: atom_id res chain seq x y z
N GLY A 1 -12.49 8.28 -4.86
CA GLY A 1 -13.11 8.15 -3.53
C GLY A 1 -12.79 9.37 -2.70
N ALA A 2 -13.26 9.43 -1.45
CA ALA A 2 -12.99 10.56 -0.56
C ALA A 2 -11.55 10.53 -0.04
N TYR A 3 -10.85 11.66 -0.14
CA TYR A 3 -9.57 11.91 0.51
C TYR A 3 -9.79 13.07 1.50
N LEU A 4 -9.72 12.78 2.79
CA LEU A 4 -9.89 13.76 3.85
C LEU A 4 -8.58 13.89 4.61
N THR A 5 -8.25 15.11 5.01
CA THR A 5 -6.94 15.47 5.58
C THR A 5 -6.89 15.39 7.10
N TYR A 6 -7.93 14.87 7.73
CA TYR A 6 -8.07 14.83 9.19
C TYR A 6 -8.67 13.52 9.72
N GLU A 7 -9.11 12.62 8.84
CA GLU A 7 -9.74 11.36 9.23
C GLU A 7 -9.49 10.25 8.21
N ASP A 8 -9.59 9.01 8.68
CA ASP A 8 -9.50 7.82 7.83
C ASP A 8 -10.70 7.76 6.87
N THR A 9 -10.47 7.30 5.64
CA THR A 9 -11.54 7.11 4.66
C THR A 9 -11.48 5.74 4.01
N TYR A 10 -12.57 5.37 3.34
CA TYR A 10 -12.60 4.22 2.43
C TYR A 10 -12.76 4.69 1.00
N LEU A 11 -11.93 4.14 0.10
CA LEU A 11 -12.01 4.36 -1.33
C LEU A 11 -12.39 3.06 -2.03
N ALA A 12 -13.20 3.15 -3.09
CA ALA A 12 -13.52 2.01 -3.93
C ALA A 12 -12.30 1.58 -4.76
N ILE A 13 -12.07 0.27 -4.85
CA ILE A 13 -11.11 -0.32 -5.78
C ILE A 13 -11.86 -0.57 -7.09
N THR A 14 -11.56 0.23 -8.12
CA THR A 14 -12.30 0.22 -9.39
C THR A 14 -11.70 -0.73 -10.45
N GLY A 15 -10.58 -1.37 -10.15
CA GLY A 15 -9.90 -2.28 -11.06
C GLY A 15 -8.40 -2.33 -10.83
N GLY A 16 -7.72 -3.12 -11.65
CA GLY A 16 -6.29 -3.32 -11.63
C GLY A 16 -5.80 -4.03 -12.89
N SER A 17 -4.48 -4.15 -13.03
CA SER A 17 -3.80 -4.83 -14.14
C SER A 17 -2.79 -5.85 -13.63
N GLY A 18 -2.23 -6.67 -14.52
CA GLY A 18 -1.27 -7.72 -14.14
C GLY A 18 -1.87 -8.69 -13.11
N ILE A 19 -1.17 -8.89 -11.99
CA ILE A 19 -1.63 -9.76 -10.89
C ILE A 19 -2.90 -9.23 -10.19
N PHE A 20 -3.26 -7.97 -10.43
CA PHE A 20 -4.46 -7.32 -9.90
C PHE A 20 -5.60 -7.24 -10.95
N LYS A 21 -5.48 -7.92 -12.09
CA LYS A 21 -6.53 -7.89 -13.13
C LYS A 21 -7.85 -8.47 -12.60
N GLY A 22 -8.92 -7.68 -12.69
CA GLY A 22 -10.26 -8.06 -12.22
C GLY A 22 -10.52 -7.76 -10.74
N VAL A 23 -9.56 -7.13 -10.05
CA VAL A 23 -9.70 -6.79 -8.63
C VAL A 23 -10.83 -5.79 -8.39
N HIS A 24 -11.53 -5.97 -7.27
CA HIS A 24 -12.52 -5.04 -6.74
C HIS A 24 -12.45 -5.04 -5.20
N GLY A 25 -13.30 -4.26 -4.56
CA GLY A 25 -13.38 -4.13 -3.11
C GLY A 25 -13.17 -2.68 -2.66
N GLN A 26 -12.54 -2.51 -1.51
CA GLN A 26 -12.29 -1.19 -0.92
C GLN A 26 -10.89 -1.11 -0.31
N VAL A 27 -10.37 0.11 -0.22
CA VAL A 27 -9.11 0.40 0.47
C VAL A 27 -9.38 1.39 1.59
N LYS A 28 -8.91 1.06 2.79
CA LYS A 28 -8.86 2.00 3.91
C LYS A 28 -7.62 2.88 3.73
N LEU A 29 -7.82 4.19 3.69
CA LEU A 29 -6.77 5.20 3.79
C LEU A 29 -6.69 5.65 5.24
N GLN A 30 -5.50 5.54 5.82
CA GLN A 30 -5.19 6.08 7.13
C GLN A 30 -4.15 7.18 7.04
N GLN A 31 -4.42 8.27 7.74
CA GLN A 31 -3.53 9.42 7.72
C GLN A 31 -2.60 9.39 8.94
N ILE A 32 -1.29 9.27 8.71
CA ILE A 32 -0.31 9.20 9.79
C ILE A 32 0.27 10.60 10.06
N VAL A 33 0.84 11.23 9.04
CA VAL A 33 1.41 12.58 9.11
C VAL A 33 0.99 13.32 7.85
N PHE A 34 0.12 14.31 7.96
CA PHE A 34 -0.27 15.11 6.80
C PHE A 34 0.91 15.97 6.30
N PRO A 35 1.09 16.14 4.97
CA PRO A 35 0.63 15.28 3.87
C PRO A 35 1.60 14.12 3.54
N PHE A 36 2.63 13.91 4.35
CA PHE A 36 3.82 13.13 4.00
C PHE A 36 3.72 11.61 4.22
N LYS A 37 2.94 11.15 5.21
CA LYS A 37 2.83 9.73 5.57
C LYS A 37 1.37 9.30 5.60
N LEU A 38 1.01 8.41 4.69
CA LEU A 38 -0.27 7.72 4.65
C LEU A 38 -0.04 6.22 4.69
N PHE A 39 -1.02 5.48 5.21
CA PHE A 39 -0.99 4.02 5.26
C PHE A 39 -2.28 3.46 4.69
N TYR A 40 -2.16 2.50 3.77
CA TYR A 40 -3.30 1.90 3.09
C TYR A 40 -3.47 0.44 3.49
N THR A 41 -4.71 0.04 3.73
CA THR A 41 -5.08 -1.37 3.86
C THR A 41 -6.07 -1.71 2.76
N PHE A 42 -5.62 -2.49 1.78
CA PHE A 42 -6.45 -2.93 0.66
C PHE A 42 -7.19 -4.21 1.03
N TYR A 43 -8.52 -4.20 0.93
CA TYR A 43 -9.37 -5.38 1.06
C TYR A 43 -9.70 -5.86 -0.35
N LEU A 44 -8.85 -6.75 -0.87
CA LEU A 44 -8.86 -7.19 -2.26
C LEU A 44 -9.77 -8.40 -2.45
N GLU A 45 -10.65 -8.31 -3.43
CA GLU A 45 -11.53 -9.40 -3.85
C GLU A 45 -11.38 -9.67 -5.35
N GLY A 46 -11.76 -10.88 -5.78
CA GLY A 46 -11.80 -11.25 -7.20
C GLY A 46 -10.46 -11.59 -7.86
N ILE A 47 -9.37 -11.73 -7.10
CA ILE A 47 -8.04 -12.07 -7.62
C ILE A 47 -7.43 -13.32 -6.96
N PRO A 48 -6.46 -13.98 -7.60
CA PRO A 48 -5.69 -15.07 -7.00
C PRO A 48 -4.88 -14.62 -5.77
N LYS A 49 -4.30 -15.59 -5.06
CA LYS A 49 -3.39 -15.32 -3.94
C LYS A 49 -2.24 -14.41 -4.38
N LEU A 50 -1.95 -13.40 -3.56
CA LEU A 50 -0.83 -12.50 -3.80
C LEU A 50 0.53 -13.19 -3.64
N PRO A 51 1.57 -12.73 -4.35
CA PRO A 51 2.95 -13.14 -4.11
C PRO A 51 3.37 -12.87 -2.66
N ALA A 52 4.12 -13.80 -2.06
CA ALA A 52 4.55 -13.71 -0.65
C ALA A 52 5.36 -12.44 -0.34
N VAL A 53 6.09 -11.90 -1.31
CA VAL A 53 6.87 -10.66 -1.17
C VAL A 53 6.00 -9.44 -0.82
N LEU A 54 4.70 -9.47 -1.16
CA LEU A 54 3.73 -8.41 -0.83
C LEU A 54 2.99 -8.66 0.49
N LEU A 55 3.21 -9.80 1.15
CA LEU A 55 2.46 -10.27 2.32
C LEU A 55 3.28 -10.24 3.62
N GLY A 56 4.35 -9.43 3.65
CA GLY A 56 5.11 -9.18 4.88
C GLY A 56 4.21 -8.60 5.98
N LYS A 57 4.46 -8.96 7.25
CA LYS A 57 3.73 -8.40 8.38
C LYS A 57 3.88 -6.88 8.40
N PRO A 58 2.78 -6.09 8.31
CA PRO A 58 2.88 -4.64 8.36
C PRO A 58 3.42 -4.16 9.71
N VAL A 59 4.32 -3.18 9.68
CA VAL A 59 4.70 -2.43 10.87
C VAL A 59 3.50 -1.57 11.30
N PRO A 60 3.15 -1.52 12.60
CA PRO A 60 2.05 -0.67 13.06
C PRO A 60 2.24 0.79 12.62
N PRO A 61 1.23 1.43 12.00
CA PRO A 61 1.35 2.80 11.51
C PRO A 61 1.53 3.78 12.67
N SER A 62 2.55 4.63 12.59
CA SER A 62 2.81 5.71 13.56
C SER A 62 3.70 6.79 12.96
N PRO A 63 3.74 8.02 13.52
CA PRO A 63 4.53 9.12 12.95
C PRO A 63 6.04 8.83 12.79
N SER A 64 6.60 7.95 13.64
CA SER A 64 8.02 7.61 13.67
C SER A 64 8.42 6.49 12.72
N VAL A 65 7.48 5.80 12.07
CA VAL A 65 7.84 4.73 11.11
C VAL A 65 8.53 5.32 9.89
N GLU A 66 9.56 4.63 9.42
CA GLU A 66 10.36 5.02 8.26
C GLU A 66 10.59 3.80 7.35
N PRO A 67 10.81 4.00 6.04
CA PRO A 67 11.30 2.94 5.17
C PRO A 67 12.65 2.40 5.69
N LEU A 68 12.90 1.11 5.45
CA LEU A 68 14.21 0.53 5.71
C LEU A 68 15.30 1.29 4.93
N PRO A 69 16.50 1.58 5.50
CA PRO A 69 17.56 2.30 4.79
C PRO A 69 17.92 1.68 3.44
N ALA A 70 17.99 0.35 3.35
CA ALA A 70 18.25 -0.37 2.11
C ALA A 70 17.15 -0.16 1.05
N ALA A 71 15.87 -0.08 1.47
CA ALA A 71 14.77 0.21 0.55
C ALA A 71 14.83 1.66 0.06
N LYS A 72 15.15 2.60 0.96
CA LYS A 72 15.37 4.02 0.61
C LYS A 72 16.57 4.22 -0.32
N ALA A 73 17.61 3.40 -0.17
CA ALA A 73 18.80 3.38 -1.02
C ALA A 73 18.62 2.56 -2.31
N LEU A 74 17.43 1.99 -2.54
CA LEU A 74 17.10 1.19 -3.73
C LEU A 74 18.00 -0.04 -3.91
N GLU A 75 18.43 -0.64 -2.81
CA GLU A 75 19.28 -1.84 -2.84
C GLU A 75 18.51 -3.02 -3.47
N PRO A 76 19.18 -3.89 -4.27
CA PRO A 76 18.50 -4.95 -5.04
C PRO A 76 17.64 -5.91 -4.20
N GLN A 77 18.04 -6.21 -2.97
CA GLN A 77 17.32 -7.09 -2.06
C GLN A 77 16.13 -6.42 -1.35
N ALA A 78 16.03 -5.09 -1.43
CA ALA A 78 15.00 -4.28 -0.78
C ALA A 78 14.05 -3.61 -1.80
N THR A 79 14.10 -4.03 -3.06
CA THR A 79 13.24 -3.54 -4.14
C THR A 79 12.51 -4.70 -4.81
N ILE A 80 11.37 -4.40 -5.41
CA ILE A 80 10.67 -5.35 -6.29
C ILE A 80 11.25 -5.24 -7.71
N PRO A 81 11.19 -6.32 -8.52
CA PRO A 81 11.66 -6.27 -9.90
C PRO A 81 10.97 -5.17 -10.71
N ASN A 82 11.75 -4.35 -11.42
CA ASN A 82 11.26 -3.25 -12.26
C ASN A 82 10.27 -2.32 -11.52
N TYR A 83 10.60 -1.94 -10.28
CA TYR A 83 9.79 -1.00 -9.51
C TYR A 83 9.48 0.28 -10.31
N THR A 84 8.29 0.85 -10.08
CA THR A 84 7.90 2.13 -10.67
C THR A 84 8.60 3.28 -9.96
N ASN A 85 9.23 4.18 -10.72
CA ASN A 85 10.01 5.33 -10.21
C ASN A 85 9.37 6.65 -10.64
#